data_AF-A0A7Y8F414-F1
#
_entry.id   AF-A0A7Y8F414-F1
#
_cell.length_a   1.000
_cell.length_b   1.000
_cell.length_c   1.000
_cell.angle_alpha   90.00
_cell.angle_beta   90.00
_cell.angle_gamma   90.00
#
_symmetry.space_group_name_H-M   'P 1'
#
loop_
_entity.id
_entity.type
_entity.pdbx_description
1 polymer ?
#
loop_
_entity_poly.entity_id
_entity_poly.type
_entity_poly.pdbx_seq_one_letter_code
_entity_poly.pdbx_strand_id
1 'polypeptide(L)' 'MARALMILPLLLVLGGCASYEADPVSVYQWERKVERIQREDAERTRICATLDKESARYERDCAGVKS' A
#
# COMPACT_ATOMS: atom_id res chain seq x y z
N MET A 1 1.42 -17.11 -42.01
CA MET A 1 0.51 -16.97 -40.85
C MET A 1 1.35 -16.88 -39.57
N ALA A 2 1.96 -15.73 -39.25
CA ALA A 2 2.82 -15.62 -38.05
C ALA A 2 3.19 -14.15 -37.73
N ARG A 3 2.22 -13.23 -37.71
CA ARG A 3 2.50 -11.80 -37.42
C ARG A 3 1.61 -11.16 -36.35
N ALA A 4 0.70 -11.91 -35.73
CA ALA A 4 -0.27 -11.37 -34.76
C ALA A 4 -0.01 -11.78 -33.30
N LEU A 5 1.08 -12.50 -33.00
CA LEU A 5 1.30 -13.09 -31.67
C LEU A 5 2.17 -12.25 -30.71
N MET A 6 2.63 -11.06 -31.12
CA MET A 6 3.56 -10.24 -30.34
C MET A 6 2.93 -8.98 -29.71
N ILE A 7 1.60 -8.89 -29.61
CA ILE A 7 0.94 -7.73 -28.98
C ILE A 7 0.48 -8.05 -27.55
N LEU A 8 0.34 -9.34 -27.19
CA LEU A 8 -0.23 -9.75 -25.91
C LEU A 8 0.66 -9.55 -24.66
N PRO A 9 2.02 -9.63 -24.69
CA PRO A 9 2.80 -9.56 -23.46
C PRO A 9 3.02 -8.13 -22.93
N LEU A 10 2.75 -7.09 -23.72
CA LEU A 10 3.05 -5.70 -23.33
C LEU A 10 2.09 -5.14 -22.26
N LEU A 11 0.85 -5.64 -22.21
CA LEU A 11 -0.17 -5.18 -21.25
C LEU A 11 0.07 -5.71 -19.82
N LEU A 12 0.79 -6.82 -19.66
CA LEU A 12 1.08 -7.42 -18.35
C LEU A 12 2.17 -6.67 -17.57
N VAL A 13 3.00 -5.85 -18.23
CA VAL A 13 4.09 -5.10 -17.59
C VAL A 13 3.58 -3.83 -16.88
N LEU A 14 2.44 -3.27 -17.30
CA LEU A 14 1.88 -2.06 -16.70
C LEU A 14 1.20 -2.27 -15.34
N GLY A 15 0.92 -3.52 -14.95
CA GLY A 15 0.24 -3.85 -13.69
C GLY A 15 1.16 -4.08 -12.49
N GLY A 16 2.49 -4.09 -12.69
CA GLY A 16 3.47 -4.42 -11.65
C GLY A 16 4.13 -3.24 -10.93
N CYS A 17 3.74 -2.01 -11.24
CA CYS A 17 4.34 -0.81 -10.64
C CYS A 17 3.38 -0.23 -9.61
N ALA A 18 3.92 0.14 -8.44
CA ALA A 18 3.20 0.83 -7.37
C ALA A 18 2.24 1.88 -7.95
N SER A 19 0.97 1.84 -7.52
CA SER A 19 -0.03 2.82 -7.96
C SER A 19 0.51 4.22 -7.72
N TYR A 20 0.83 4.93 -8.80
CA TYR A 20 1.23 6.32 -8.72
C TYR A 20 0.00 7.12 -8.28
N GLU A 21 -0.03 7.48 -7.00
CA GLU A 21 -1.01 8.41 -6.48
C GLU A 21 -0.39 9.80 -6.55
N ALA A 22 -0.95 10.66 -7.40
CA ALA A 22 -0.45 12.02 -7.57
C ALA A 22 -0.40 12.75 -6.23
N ASP A 23 0.67 13.49 -6.00
CA ASP A 23 0.77 14.27 -4.77
C ASP A 23 -0.26 15.41 -4.74
N PRO A 24 -0.81 15.72 -3.57
CA PRO A 24 -1.81 16.75 -3.45
C PRO A 24 -1.21 18.13 -3.80
N VAL A 25 -1.96 18.90 -4.58
CA VAL A 25 -1.50 20.18 -5.17
C VAL A 25 -1.93 21.39 -4.34
N SER A 26 -2.65 21.18 -3.24
CA SER A 26 -3.04 22.25 -2.30
C SER A 26 -2.87 21.84 -0.85
N VAL A 27 -2.74 22.84 0.02
CA VAL A 27 -2.59 22.64 1.48
C VAL A 27 -3.74 21.81 2.06
N TYR A 28 -4.98 22.13 1.71
CA TYR A 28 -6.15 21.37 2.19
C TYR A 28 -6.17 19.92 1.68
N GLN A 29 -5.67 19.67 0.47
CA GLN A 29 -5.53 18.29 -0.02
C GLN A 29 -4.45 17.53 0.75
N TRP A 30 -3.35 18.20 1.12
CA TRP A 30 -2.31 17.63 1.99
C TRP A 30 -2.85 17.29 3.38
N GLU A 31 -3.58 18.21 4.02
CA GLU A 31 -4.17 18.00 5.34
C GLU A 31 -5.07 16.76 5.35
N ARG A 32 -5.97 16.64 4.37
CA ARG A 32 -6.83 15.45 4.24
C ARG A 32 -6.05 14.16 4.02
N LYS A 33 -4.96 14.19 3.23
CA LYS A 33 -4.09 13.02 3.01
C LYS A 33 -3.43 12.61 4.33
N VAL A 34 -2.90 13.57 5.10
CA VAL A 34 -2.28 13.31 6.41
C VAL A 34 -3.29 12.77 7.41
N GLU A 35 -4.49 13.35 7.51
CA GLU A 35 -5.55 12.85 8.40
C GLU A 35 -5.94 11.40 8.09
N ARG A 36 -6.05 11.05 6.80
CA ARG A 36 -6.33 9.68 6.37
C ARG A 36 -5.22 8.73 6.82
N ILE A 37 -3.96 9.07 6.52
CA ILE A 37 -2.80 8.25 6.90
C ILE A 37 -2.75 8.04 8.41
N GLN A 38 -2.96 9.11 9.20
CA GLN A 38 -2.95 9.00 10.66
C GLN A 38 -4.05 8.08 11.19
N ARG A 39 -5.24 8.06 10.58
CA ARG A 39 -6.32 7.14 10.94
C ARG A 39 -5.95 5.70 10.63
N GLU A 40 -5.43 5.44 9.44
CA GLU A 40 -4.98 4.12 9.00
C GLU A 40 -3.85 3.59 9.89
N ASP A 41 -2.86 4.43 10.21
CA ASP A 41 -1.75 4.09 11.10
C ASP A 41 -2.23 3.80 12.53
N ALA A 42 -3.17 4.59 13.04
CA ALA A 42 -3.74 4.37 14.36
C ALA A 42 -4.54 3.06 14.42
N GLU A 43 -5.32 2.76 13.38
CA GLU A 43 -6.04 1.50 13.26
C GLU A 43 -5.07 0.32 13.21
N ARG A 44 -4.03 0.39 12.37
CA ARG A 44 -3.00 -0.63 12.27
C ARG A 44 -2.30 -0.86 13.61
N THR A 45 -1.97 0.22 14.32
CA THR A 45 -1.37 0.14 15.67
C THR A 45 -2.31 -0.56 16.65
N ARG A 46 -3.62 -0.26 16.63
CA ARG A 46 -4.61 -0.92 17.49
C ARG A 46 -4.72 -2.42 17.21
N ILE A 47 -4.76 -2.80 15.93
CA ILE A 47 -4.83 -4.22 15.54
C ILE A 47 -3.55 -4.94 15.98
N CYS A 48 -2.39 -4.35 15.73
CA CYS A 48 -1.12 -4.96 16.10
C CYS A 48 -0.89 -5.03 17.61
N ALA A 49 -1.49 -4.13 18.39
CA ALA A 49 -1.41 -4.16 19.85
C ALA A 49 -2.12 -5.36 20.50
N THR A 50 -3.11 -5.95 19.81
CA THR A 50 -3.84 -7.13 20.32
C THR A 50 -3.26 -8.46 19.84
N LEU A 51 -2.32 -8.42 18.89
CA LEU A 51 -1.67 -9.61 18.36
C LEU A 51 -0.49 -10.02 19.22
N ASP A 52 -0.27 -11.32 19.33
CA ASP A 52 0.91 -11.88 19.97
C ASP A 52 2.17 -11.58 19.14
N LYS A 53 3.17 -11.00 19.81
CA LYS A 53 4.40 -10.50 19.16
C LYS A 53 5.28 -11.61 18.60
N GLU A 54 5.18 -12.82 19.16
CA GLU A 54 5.92 -14.01 18.70
C GLU A 54 5.18 -14.77 17.58
N SER A 55 3.95 -14.34 17.26
CA SER A 55 3.17 -15.00 16.22
C SER A 55 3.73 -14.69 14.83
N ALA A 56 3.77 -15.70 13.97
CA ALA A 56 4.11 -15.53 12.56
C ALA A 56 3.21 -14.52 11.83
N ARG A 57 2.00 -14.24 12.36
CA ARG A 57 1.11 -13.22 11.84
C ARG A 57 1.60 -11.81 12.16
N TYR A 58 2.05 -11.57 13.40
CA TYR A 58 2.63 -10.29 13.79
C TYR A 58 3.87 -9.97 12.96
N GLU A 59 4.74 -10.95 12.74
CA GLU A 59 5.94 -10.77 11.92
C GLU A 59 5.63 -10.37 10.47
N ARG A 60 4.56 -10.92 9.87
CA ARG A 60 4.17 -10.57 8.49
C ARG A 60 3.46 -9.22 8.38
N ASP A 61 2.51 -8.95 9.29
CA ASP A 61 1.56 -7.86 9.10
C ASP A 61 1.94 -6.59 9.90
N CYS A 62 2.65 -6.77 11.02
CA CYS A 62 2.92 -5.73 12.01
C CYS A 62 4.41 -5.34 12.11
N ALA A 63 5.28 -5.90 11.27
CA ALA A 63 6.69 -5.48 11.22
C ALA A 63 6.81 -3.95 11.02
N GLY A 64 7.61 -3.31 11.88
CA GLY A 64 7.86 -1.87 11.83
C GLY A 64 6.77 -0.97 12.44
N VAL A 65 5.67 -1.53 13.00
CA VAL A 65 4.74 -0.74 13.82
C VAL A 65 5.45 -0.35 15.12
N LYS A 66 5.50 0.95 15.44
CA LYS A 66 6.04 1.43 16.72
C LYS A 66 5.10 0.97 17.84
N SER A 67 5.56 0.05 18.69
CA SER A 67 4.83 -0.42 19.87
C SER A 67 5.08 0.42 21.10
#